data_AF-A0A7S1B3F1-F1
#
_entry.id   AF-A0A7S1B3F1-F1
#
_cell.length_a   1.000
_cell.length_b   1.000
_cell.length_c   1.000
_cell.angle_alpha   90.00
_cell.angle_beta   90.00
_cell.angle_gamma   90.00
#
_symmetry.space_group_name_H-M   'P 1'
#
loop_
_entity.id
_entity.type
_entity.pdbx_description
1 polymer ?
#
loop_
_entity_poly.entity_id
_entity_poly.type
_entity_poly.pdbx_seq_one_letter_code
_entity_poly.pdbx_strand_id
1 'polypeptide(L)'
;TVYNLVRLAEVEVDKDDHPVEDPPRILRVELVWDPFGDLEPRRMRAPPPPPKQLEEKEHRREAVKNKNTLSFGSDDEFDTGAKDVNSKLQSAHDALSDPRLLREATYEVESKSARGEKRPIDA
;
A
#
# COMPACT_ATOMS: atom_id res chain seq x y z
N THR A 1 -2.60 -18.43 -32.00
CA THR A 1 -2.47 -18.83 -30.58
C THR A 1 -3.67 -19.61 -30.04
N VAL A 2 -4.72 -19.88 -30.84
CA VAL A 2 -5.95 -20.54 -30.36
C VAL A 2 -5.72 -21.94 -29.79
N TYR A 3 -4.87 -22.74 -30.44
CA TYR A 3 -4.60 -24.11 -30.00
C TYR A 3 -4.00 -24.20 -28.59
N ASN A 4 -3.14 -23.23 -28.21
CA ASN A 4 -2.59 -23.18 -26.85
C ASN A 4 -3.66 -22.86 -25.81
N LEU A 5 -4.68 -22.07 -26.16
CA LEU A 5 -5.80 -21.75 -25.26
C LEU A 5 -6.69 -22.98 -25.02
N VAL A 6 -6.96 -23.77 -26.06
CA VAL A 6 -7.75 -25.00 -25.94
C VAL A 6 -7.07 -25.97 -24.97
N ARG A 7 -5.75 -26.11 -25.04
CA ARG A 7 -4.97 -26.93 -24.11
C ARG A 7 -5.07 -26.46 -22.65
N LEU A 8 -5.25 -25.16 -22.40
CA LEU A 8 -5.43 -24.64 -21.03
C LEU A 8 -6.81 -24.99 -20.47
N ALA A 9 -7.81 -25.20 -21.33
CA ALA A 9 -9.16 -25.56 -20.92
C ALA A 9 -9.31 -27.04 -20.54
N GLU A 10 -8.33 -27.88 -20.87
CA GLU A 10 -8.30 -29.31 -20.55
C GLU A 10 -7.73 -29.59 -19.15
N VAL A 11 -7.27 -28.56 -18.43
CA VAL A 11 -6.71 -28.70 -17.08
C VAL A 11 -7.80 -29.02 -16.07
N GLU A 12 -7.54 -29.98 -15.18
CA GLU A 12 -8.49 -30.38 -14.13
C GLU A 12 -8.71 -29.24 -13.12
N VAL A 13 -9.98 -28.96 -12.83
CA VAL A 13 -10.40 -27.89 -11.91
C VAL A 13 -11.08 -28.46 -10.67
N ASP A 14 -10.90 -27.78 -9.54
CA ASP A 14 -11.61 -28.05 -8.30
C ASP A 14 -13.05 -27.48 -8.36
N LYS A 15 -13.81 -27.68 -7.29
CA LYS A 15 -15.19 -27.17 -7.11
C LYS A 15 -15.31 -25.66 -7.22
N ASP A 16 -14.22 -24.94 -6.96
CA ASP A 16 -14.13 -23.48 -7.05
C ASP A 16 -13.54 -22.99 -8.40
N ASP A 17 -13.51 -23.84 -9.42
CA ASP A 17 -13.01 -23.51 -10.79
C ASP A 17 -11.51 -23.14 -10.82
N HIS A 18 -10.75 -23.65 -9.84
CA HIS A 18 -9.31 -23.46 -9.73
C HIS A 18 -8.56 -24.70 -10.24
N PRO A 19 -7.49 -24.56 -11.05
CA PRO A 19 -6.68 -25.69 -11.48
C PRO A 19 -6.11 -26.48 -10.29
N VAL A 20 -6.33 -27.79 -10.26
CA VAL A 20 -5.95 -28.68 -9.14
C VAL A 20 -4.45 -28.98 -9.17
N GLU A 21 -3.95 -29.42 -10.33
CA GLU A 21 -2.55 -29.77 -10.52
C GLU A 21 -1.87 -28.75 -11.44
N ASP A 22 -0.69 -28.29 -11.01
CA ASP A 22 0.22 -27.39 -11.73
C ASP A 22 -0.46 -26.28 -12.57
N PRO A 23 -0.97 -25.22 -11.90
CA PRO A 23 -1.67 -24.15 -12.61
C PRO A 23 -0.75 -23.51 -13.66
N PRO A 24 -1.24 -23.31 -14.89
CA PRO A 24 -0.44 -22.75 -15.97
C PRO A 24 0.06 -21.34 -15.63
N ARG A 25 1.34 -21.08 -15.88
CA ARG A 25 2.02 -19.82 -15.50
C ARG A 25 2.47 -19.03 -16.73
N ILE A 26 2.31 -17.72 -16.66
CA ILE A 26 2.84 -16.79 -17.67
C ILE A 26 4.34 -16.62 -17.43
N LEU A 27 5.16 -17.08 -18.37
CA LEU A 27 6.62 -17.00 -18.27
C LEU A 27 7.16 -15.63 -18.68
N ARG A 28 6.62 -15.05 -19.75
CA ARG A 28 7.04 -13.76 -20.31
C ARG A 28 5.86 -13.08 -21.01
N VAL A 29 5.96 -11.76 -21.13
CA VAL A 29 5.00 -10.94 -21.85
C VAL A 29 5.78 -10.03 -22.79
N GLU A 30 5.34 -9.96 -24.03
CA GLU A 30 5.93 -9.12 -25.07
C GLU A 30 4.82 -8.27 -25.67
N LEU A 31 5.07 -6.97 -25.80
CA LEU A 31 4.15 -6.04 -26.45
C LEU A 31 4.55 -5.95 -27.92
N VAL A 32 3.80 -6.65 -28.79
CA VAL A 32 4.11 -6.72 -30.23
C VAL A 32 3.83 -5.38 -30.92
N TRP A 33 2.75 -4.72 -30.54
CA TRP A 33 2.39 -3.41 -31.04
C TRP A 33 1.80 -2.56 -29.92
N ASP A 34 2.36 -1.38 -29.74
CA ASP A 34 1.90 -0.39 -28.76
C ASP A 34 1.15 0.73 -29.49
N PRO A 35 -0.20 0.79 -29.38
CA PRO A 35 -0.97 1.89 -29.96
C PRO A 35 -0.92 3.17 -29.11
N PHE A 36 -0.38 3.13 -27.89
CA PHE A 36 -0.34 4.26 -26.96
C PHE A 36 1.11 4.63 -26.64
N GLY A 37 1.67 5.56 -27.41
CA GLY A 37 3.06 6.01 -27.21
C GLY A 37 3.30 6.85 -25.95
N ASP A 38 2.26 7.16 -25.19
CA ASP A 38 2.29 7.96 -23.96
C ASP A 38 2.19 7.11 -22.68
N LEU A 39 2.07 5.78 -22.80
CA LEU A 39 2.00 4.89 -21.64
C LEU A 39 3.38 4.62 -21.05
N GLU A 40 3.61 5.13 -19.84
CA GLU A 40 4.80 4.83 -19.05
C GLU A 40 4.47 3.81 -17.94
N PRO A 41 5.15 2.63 -17.89
CA PRO A 41 4.94 1.65 -16.83
C PRO A 41 5.29 2.23 -15.46
N ARG A 42 4.34 2.15 -14.50
CA ARG A 42 4.57 2.65 -13.12
C ARG A 42 5.75 1.97 -12.42
N ARG A 43 6.04 0.73 -12.77
CA ARG A 43 7.19 -0.04 -12.26
C ARG A 43 7.84 -0.74 -13.43
N MET A 44 9.10 -0.43 -13.68
CA MET A 44 9.94 -1.22 -14.58
C MET A 44 10.15 -2.58 -13.92
N ARG A 45 9.58 -3.64 -14.49
CA ARG A 45 9.80 -5.00 -13.99
C ARG A 45 11.28 -5.32 -14.13
N ALA A 46 11.90 -5.83 -13.07
CA ALA A 46 13.25 -6.36 -13.15
C ALA A 46 13.30 -7.44 -14.24
N PRO A 47 14.37 -7.49 -15.05
CA PRO A 47 14.50 -8.49 -16.10
C PRO A 47 14.34 -9.89 -15.48
N PRO A 48 13.63 -10.81 -16.15
CA PRO A 48 13.48 -12.16 -15.64
C PRO A 48 14.87 -12.78 -15.43
N PRO A 49 15.07 -13.58 -14.37
CA PRO A 49 16.33 -14.28 -14.17
C PRO A 49 16.61 -15.15 -15.41
N PRO A 50 17.89 -15.30 -15.81
CA PRO A 50 18.25 -16.18 -16.92
C PRO A 50 17.72 -17.60 -16.65
N PRO A 51 17.40 -18.38 -17.70
CA PRO A 51 16.88 -19.73 -17.53
C PRO A 51 17.84 -20.50 -16.65
N LYS A 52 17.36 -20.89 -15.45
CA LYS A 52 18.11 -21.77 -14.55
C LYS A 52 18.24 -23.10 -15.27
N GLN A 53 19.44 -23.43 -15.72
CA GLN A 53 19.80 -24.81 -16.02
C GLN A 53 19.49 -25.61 -14.75
N LEU A 54 18.74 -26.70 -14.91
CA LEU A 54 18.38 -27.64 -13.86
C LEU A 54 19.67 -28.25 -13.29
N GLU A 55 20.28 -27.57 -12.33
CA GLU A 55 21.22 -28.17 -11.40
C GLU A 55 20.62 -28.03 -10.00
N GLU A 56 20.12 -29.18 -9.54
CA GLU A 56 19.80 -29.54 -8.17
C GLU A 56 20.81 -28.90 -7.19
N LYS A 57 20.36 -27.89 -6.44
CA LYS A 57 21.09 -27.43 -5.24
C LYS A 57 20.13 -27.30 -4.08
N GLU A 58 20.30 -28.27 -3.21
CA GLU A 58 19.68 -28.51 -1.92
C GLU A 58 19.49 -27.25 -1.07
N HIS A 59 18.39 -27.28 -0.34
CA HIS A 59 18.02 -26.31 0.66
C HIS A 59 18.99 -26.31 1.83
N ARG A 60 19.59 -25.16 2.14
CA ARG A 60 20.00 -24.84 3.51
C ARG A 60 19.70 -23.37 3.80
N ARG A 61 18.47 -23.12 4.27
CA ARG A 61 18.15 -21.84 4.92
C ARG A 61 18.72 -21.92 6.33
N GLU A 62 19.89 -21.33 6.53
CA GLU A 62 20.40 -21.09 7.88
C GLU A 62 19.46 -20.11 8.57
N ALA A 63 18.85 -20.55 9.67
CA ALA A 63 18.01 -19.70 10.50
C ALA A 63 18.90 -18.63 11.16
N VAL A 64 18.93 -17.43 10.57
CA VAL A 64 19.50 -16.24 11.21
C VAL A 64 18.60 -15.91 12.39
N LYS A 65 19.05 -16.27 13.60
CA LYS A 65 18.37 -15.92 14.85
C LYS A 65 18.51 -14.43 15.09
N ASN A 66 17.57 -13.65 14.56
CA ASN A 66 17.45 -12.23 14.86
C ASN A 66 17.06 -12.06 16.33
N LYS A 67 18.04 -11.83 17.21
CA LYS A 67 17.86 -11.46 18.61
C LYS A 67 17.58 -9.96 18.76
N ASN A 68 16.66 -9.43 17.96
CA ASN A 68 16.12 -8.07 18.14
C ASN A 68 14.66 -8.13 18.56
N THR A 69 14.37 -9.00 19.53
CA THR A 69 13.21 -8.82 20.39
C THR A 69 13.56 -7.67 21.32
N LEU A 70 13.15 -6.45 20.95
CA LEU A 70 13.07 -5.35 21.90
C LEU A 70 12.24 -5.87 23.08
N SER A 71 12.92 -6.06 24.20
CA SER A 71 12.33 -6.45 25.47
C SER A 71 11.37 -5.34 25.87
N PHE A 72 10.10 -5.46 25.48
CA PHE A 72 8.98 -4.72 26.06
C PHE A 72 8.71 -5.22 27.48
N GLY A 73 9.76 -5.17 28.29
CA GLY A 73 9.84 -5.57 29.68
C GLY A 73 10.54 -4.45 30.44
N SER A 74 9.91 -3.27 30.43
CA SER A 74 9.95 -2.30 31.51
C SER A 74 8.66 -1.51 31.37
N ASP A 75 7.73 -1.88 32.23
CA ASP A 75 6.54 -1.13 32.61
C ASP A 75 7.01 0.18 33.26
N ASP A 76 7.64 1.06 32.46
CA ASP A 76 7.84 2.44 32.84
C ASP A 76 6.50 3.13 32.58
N GLU A 77 5.65 3.03 33.60
CA GLU A 77 4.76 4.08 34.08
C GLU A 77 4.75 5.27 33.12
N PHE A 78 3.88 5.19 32.10
CA PHE A 78 3.56 6.34 31.28
C PHE A 78 2.85 7.30 32.23
N ASP A 79 3.65 8.14 32.87
CA ASP A 79 3.25 9.34 33.58
C ASP A 79 2.15 9.97 32.72
N THR A 80 0.92 9.84 33.22
CA THR A 80 -0.25 10.52 32.69
C THR A 80 -0.12 12.01 32.99
N GLY A 81 0.97 12.61 32.53
CA GLY A 81 1.10 14.01 32.26
C GLY A 81 0.22 14.32 31.05
N ALA A 82 -1.10 14.25 31.27
CA ALA A 82 -2.06 15.08 30.56
C ALA A 82 -1.67 16.54 30.84
N LYS A 83 -0.61 17.00 30.16
CA LYS A 83 -0.34 18.41 30.01
C LYS A 83 -1.52 18.90 29.22
N ASP A 84 -2.40 19.62 29.90
CA ASP A 84 -3.44 20.43 29.31
C ASP A 84 -2.83 21.20 28.14
N VAL A 85 -2.97 20.68 26.93
CA VAL A 85 -2.58 21.36 25.70
C VAL A 85 -3.66 22.39 25.37
N ASN A 86 -3.78 23.38 26.25
CA ASN A 86 -4.37 24.69 25.93
C ASN A 86 -3.37 25.53 25.11
N SER A 87 -2.56 24.89 24.26
CA SER A 87 -1.84 25.54 23.18
C SER A 87 -2.72 25.44 21.94
N LYS A 88 -3.11 26.60 21.40
CA LYS A 88 -3.82 26.72 20.11
C LYS A 88 -3.21 25.74 19.11
N LEU A 89 -4.00 24.79 18.62
CA LEU A 89 -3.58 23.79 17.64
C LEU A 89 -3.02 24.49 16.40
N GLN A 90 -1.69 24.60 16.31
CA GLN A 90 -1.03 25.17 15.14
C GLN A 90 -0.95 24.09 14.07
N SER A 91 -1.48 24.41 12.89
CA SER A 91 -1.32 23.57 11.70
C SER A 91 0.13 23.59 11.24
N ALA A 92 0.60 22.49 10.63
CA ALA A 92 1.94 22.41 10.05
C ALA A 92 2.20 23.51 9.00
N HIS A 93 1.15 23.96 8.29
CA HIS A 93 1.20 25.08 7.34
C HIS A 93 1.50 26.43 8.01
N ASP A 94 1.23 26.54 9.32
CA ASP A 94 1.47 27.76 10.09
C ASP A 94 2.81 27.70 10.85
N ALA A 95 3.13 26.53 11.42
CA ALA A 95 4.33 26.33 12.22
C ALA A 95 5.62 26.27 11.39
N LEU A 96 5.57 25.81 10.14
CA LEU A 96 6.73 25.68 9.27
C LEU A 96 6.62 26.63 8.08
N SER A 97 7.57 27.56 7.95
CA SER A 97 7.65 28.50 6.81
C SER A 97 8.36 27.85 5.61
N ASP A 98 7.78 26.76 5.07
CA ASP A 98 8.28 26.09 3.86
C ASP A 98 7.68 26.72 2.60
N PRO A 99 8.48 27.12 1.58
CA PRO A 99 7.99 27.69 0.32
C PRO A 99 7.09 26.77 -0.51
N ARG A 100 7.05 25.46 -0.23
CA ARG A 100 6.10 24.53 -0.87
C ARG A 100 4.71 24.53 -0.25
N LEU A 101 4.57 25.07 0.96
CA LEU A 101 3.31 25.10 1.68
C LEU A 101 2.65 26.47 1.52
N LEU A 102 1.46 26.47 0.92
CA LEU A 102 0.64 27.68 0.84
C LEU A 102 -0.08 27.86 2.17
N ARG A 103 0.11 29.04 2.76
CA ARG A 103 -0.48 29.42 4.05
C ARG A 103 -1.90 29.96 3.92
N GLU A 104 -2.26 30.43 2.72
CA GLU A 104 -3.55 31.03 2.39
C GLU A 104 -4.44 30.03 1.64
N ALA A 105 -5.73 29.97 2.00
CA ALA A 105 -6.69 29.15 1.28
C ALA A 105 -7.01 29.79 -0.08
N THR A 106 -6.96 29.00 -1.15
CA THR A 106 -7.19 29.47 -2.53
C THR A 106 -8.67 29.60 -2.92
N TYR A 107 -9.57 29.41 -1.96
CA TYR A 107 -11.03 29.48 -2.13
C TYR A 107 -11.63 30.37 -1.05
N GLU A 108 -12.73 31.07 -1.37
CA GLU A 108 -13.42 31.90 -0.40
C GLU A 108 -14.04 31.04 0.70
N VAL A 109 -13.52 31.19 1.92
CA VAL A 109 -14.11 30.58 3.11
C VAL A 109 -15.10 31.56 3.71
N GLU A 110 -16.41 31.32 3.51
CA GLU A 110 -17.45 32.01 4.26
C GLU A 110 -17.26 31.71 5.75
N SER A 111 -16.81 32.72 6.51
CA SER A 111 -16.67 32.64 7.95
C SER A 111 -18.07 32.68 8.61
N LYS A 112 -18.69 31.52 8.77
CA LYS A 112 -19.86 31.38 9.66
C LYS A 112 -19.42 31.50 11.11
N SER A 113 -19.26 32.74 11.55
CA SER A 113 -19.12 33.09 12.96
C SER A 113 -20.50 33.13 13.62
N ALA A 114 -20.60 32.39 14.73
CA ALA A 114 -21.61 32.45 15.77
C ALA A 114 -23.09 32.20 15.37
N ARG A 115 -23.69 31.16 15.98
CA ARG A 115 -24.63 31.34 17.11
C ARG A 115 -25.29 30.01 17.43
N GLY A 116 -24.84 29.39 18.52
CA GLY A 116 -25.61 28.34 19.18
C GLY A 116 -26.88 28.97 19.73
N GLU A 117 -28.03 28.63 19.16
CA GLU A 117 -29.33 28.96 19.73
C GLU A 117 -30.05 27.65 20.08
N LYS A 118 -30.17 27.42 21.39
CA LYS A 118 -30.95 26.34 21.97
C LYS A 118 -32.40 26.55 21.56
N ARG A 119 -33.01 25.57 20.90
CA ARG A 119 -34.46 25.58 20.62
C ARG A 119 -35.21 25.18 21.90
N PRO A 120 -36.21 25.96 22.36
CA PRO A 120 -37.07 25.53 23.45
C PRO A 120 -38.00 24.40 22.95
N ILE A 121 -38.28 23.46 23.85
CA ILE A 121 -39.23 22.36 23.63
C ILE A 121 -40.54 22.85 24.24
N ASP A 122 -41.54 23.11 23.40
CA ASP A 122 -42.89 23.44 23.87
C ASP A 122 -43.63 22.16 24.33
N ALA A 123 -44.41 22.32 25.40
CA ALA A 123 -45.06 21.30 26.22
C ALA A 123 -46.31 20.67 25.60
#